data_AF-A0A1F9E924-F1
#
_entry.id   AF-A0A1F9E924-F1
#
_cell.length_a   1.000
_cell.length_b   1.000
_cell.length_c   1.000
_cell.angle_alpha   90.00
_cell.angle_beta   90.00
_cell.angle_gamma   90.00
#
_symmetry.space_group_name_H-M   'P 1'
#
loop_
_entity.id
_entity.type
_entity.pdbx_description
1 polymer ?
#
loop_
_entity_poly.entity_id
_entity_poly.type
_entity_poly.pdbx_seq_one_letter_code
_entity_poly.pdbx_strand_id
1 'polypeptide(L)'
;MKYFFKYYKDKRGGYWGEFLDLPGCQTQANSLDKLRKMAEEVLELYFEDNYDFQCKIPLPMKEAEEQGFYVPVSPSIAFPILLRKARLKLGLTQQEMAHKLGLKSVGAYQRLETLFQSNPRLDTIYKISTILGEQFTAILKKVA
;
A
#
# COMPACT_ATOMS: atom_id res chain seq x y z
N MET A 1 -2.33 -2.94 5.95
CA MET A 1 -2.15 -3.75 4.71
C MET A 1 -0.87 -4.54 4.91
N LYS A 2 -0.79 -5.81 4.52
CA LYS A 2 0.42 -6.61 4.73
C LYS A 2 0.68 -7.53 3.56
N TYR A 3 1.94 -7.69 3.19
CA TYR A 3 2.38 -8.61 2.15
C TYR A 3 3.16 -9.77 2.76
N PHE A 4 3.03 -10.95 2.19
CA PHE A 4 3.81 -12.10 2.60
C PHE A 4 5.20 -12.03 1.95
N PHE A 5 6.23 -12.07 2.78
CA PHE A 5 7.62 -12.14 2.38
C PHE A 5 8.14 -13.55 2.59
N LYS A 6 8.45 -14.23 1.49
CA LYS A 6 9.04 -15.57 1.51
C LYS A 6 10.55 -15.44 1.54
N TYR A 7 11.23 -16.26 2.35
CA TYR A 7 12.68 -16.23 2.42
C TYR A 7 13.29 -17.62 2.30
N TYR A 8 14.56 -17.63 1.88
CA TYR A 8 15.35 -18.81 1.61
C TYR A 8 16.74 -18.66 2.25
N LYS A 9 17.34 -19.78 2.64
CA LYS A 9 18.72 -19.80 3.13
C LYS A 9 19.67 -19.94 1.95
N ASP A 10 20.69 -19.08 1.87
CA ASP A 10 21.70 -19.16 0.81
C ASP A 10 22.76 -20.22 1.16
N LYS A 11 23.19 -21.00 0.16
CA LYS A 11 24.23 -22.03 0.30
C LYS A 11 25.59 -21.45 0.73
N ARG A 12 25.86 -20.19 0.40
CA ARG A 12 27.08 -19.44 0.77
C ARG A 12 26.97 -18.77 2.14
N GLY A 13 25.83 -18.94 2.83
CA GLY A 13 25.51 -18.27 4.09
C GLY A 13 24.65 -17.03 3.89
N GLY A 14 23.86 -16.69 4.92
CA GLY A 14 22.87 -15.62 4.85
C GLY A 14 21.52 -16.08 4.30
N TYR A 15 20.68 -15.09 3.98
CA TYR A 15 19.30 -15.27 3.56
C TYR A 15 18.97 -14.29 2.44
N TRP A 16 18.09 -14.69 1.54
CA TRP A 16 17.43 -13.80 0.60
C TRP A 16 15.93 -14.09 0.61
N GLY A 17 15.13 -13.16 0.11
CA GLY A 17 13.69 -13.36 0.03
C GLY A 17 13.01 -12.38 -0.91
N GLU A 18 11.72 -12.60 -1.12
CA GLU A 18 10.90 -11.91 -2.11
C GLU A 18 9.45 -11.73 -1.62
N PHE A 19 8.80 -10.70 -2.12
CA PHE A 19 7.35 -10.51 -1.98
C PHE A 19 6.62 -11.19 -3.13
N LEU A 20 5.85 -12.23 -2.81
CA LEU A 20 5.26 -13.08 -3.83
C LEU A 20 4.22 -12.38 -4.72
N ASP A 21 3.58 -11.33 -4.22
CA ASP A 21 2.60 -10.52 -4.95
C ASP A 21 3.22 -9.31 -5.67
N LEU A 22 4.51 -9.00 -5.43
CA LEU A 22 5.19 -7.81 -5.94
C LEU A 22 6.41 -8.22 -6.78
N PRO A 23 6.23 -8.46 -8.10
CA PRO A 23 7.29 -8.95 -8.97
C PRO A 23 8.56 -8.09 -8.90
N GLY A 24 9.70 -8.73 -8.64
CA GLY A 24 11.00 -8.05 -8.53
C GLY A 24 11.26 -7.37 -7.19
N CYS A 25 10.32 -7.39 -6.24
CA CYS A 25 10.53 -6.87 -4.89
C CYS A 25 11.21 -7.94 -4.02
N GLN A 26 12.55 -7.89 -3.97
CA GLN A 26 13.39 -8.87 -3.30
C GLN A 26 14.57 -8.22 -2.58
N THR A 27 15.07 -8.86 -1.54
CA THR A 27 16.22 -8.37 -0.78
C THR A 27 17.00 -9.52 -0.13
N GLN A 28 18.15 -9.22 0.46
CA GLN A 28 19.03 -10.19 1.11
C GLN A 28 19.73 -9.63 2.34
N ALA A 29 20.08 -10.51 3.28
CA ALA A 29 20.82 -10.15 4.48
C ALA A 29 21.55 -11.34 5.12
N ASN A 30 22.54 -11.05 5.96
CA ASN A 30 23.36 -12.07 6.62
C ASN A 30 22.66 -12.75 7.82
N SER A 31 21.53 -12.20 8.30
CA SER A 31 20.73 -12.76 9.40
C SER A 31 19.24 -12.53 9.15
N LEU A 32 18.38 -13.35 9.77
CA LEU A 32 16.93 -13.21 9.65
C LEU A 32 16.41 -11.89 10.21
N ASP A 33 16.97 -11.40 11.33
CA ASP A 33 16.57 -10.12 11.92
C ASP A 33 16.87 -8.95 10.98
N LYS A 34 18.04 -8.98 10.32
CA LYS A 34 18.40 -7.96 9.33
C LYS A 34 17.55 -8.11 8.07
N LEU A 35 17.22 -9.34 7.66
CA LEU A 35 16.34 -9.59 6.51
C LEU A 35 14.95 -9.00 6.71
N ARG A 36 14.38 -9.10 7.92
CA ARG A 36 13.08 -8.49 8.25
C ARG A 36 13.08 -6.98 8.04
N LYS A 37 14.12 -6.29 8.55
CA LYS A 37 14.27 -4.84 8.36
C LYS A 37 14.44 -4.47 6.89
N MET A 38 15.28 -5.21 6.17
CA MET A 38 15.50 -5.00 4.74
C MET A 38 14.22 -5.27 3.93
N ALA A 39 13.37 -6.19 4.37
CA ALA A 39 12.08 -6.48 3.74
C ALA A 39 11.09 -5.31 3.91
N GLU A 40 11.10 -4.62 5.05
CA GLU A 40 10.33 -3.38 5.25
C GLU A 40 10.81 -2.27 4.31
N GLU A 41 12.13 -2.04 4.24
CA GLU A 41 12.73 -1.01 3.39
C GLU A 41 12.47 -1.24 1.90
N VAL A 42 12.70 -2.46 1.40
CA VAL A 42 12.48 -2.77 -0.03
C VAL A 42 11.00 -2.71 -0.42
N LEU A 43 10.09 -2.97 0.54
CA LEU A 43 8.66 -2.87 0.31
C LEU A 43 8.22 -1.42 0.10
N GLU A 44 8.73 -0.50 0.92
CA GLU A 44 8.46 0.94 0.76
C GLU A 44 9.04 1.48 -0.55
N LEU A 45 10.30 1.13 -0.84
CA LEU A 45 10.97 1.51 -2.09
C LEU A 45 10.18 1.02 -3.32
N TYR A 46 9.69 -0.23 -3.28
CA TYR A 46 8.90 -0.78 -4.38
C TYR A 46 7.63 0.05 -4.63
N PHE A 47 6.94 0.47 -3.57
CA PHE A 47 5.76 1.32 -3.73
C PHE A 47 6.13 2.69 -4.29
N GLU A 48 7.22 3.30 -3.84
CA GLU A 48 7.70 4.59 -4.38
C GLU A 48 8.00 4.50 -5.88
N ASP A 49 8.73 3.47 -6.31
CA ASP A 49 9.13 3.28 -7.71
C ASP A 49 7.96 2.92 -8.65
N ASN A 50 6.94 2.23 -8.13
CA ASN A 50 5.84 1.68 -8.94
C ASN A 50 4.51 2.44 -8.79
N TYR A 51 4.47 3.55 -8.04
CA TYR A 51 3.26 4.33 -7.85
C TYR A 51 2.97 5.28 -9.02
N ASP A 52 2.27 4.76 -10.01
CA ASP A 52 1.85 5.51 -11.19
C ASP A 52 0.38 6.01 -11.13
N PHE A 53 -0.02 6.72 -12.19
CA PHE A 53 -1.38 7.24 -12.35
C PHE A 53 -2.45 6.14 -12.52
N GLN A 54 -2.07 4.95 -12.98
CA GLN A 54 -2.96 3.80 -13.16
C GLN A 54 -3.10 2.98 -11.88
N CYS A 55 -2.25 3.22 -10.88
CA CYS A 55 -2.19 2.51 -9.62
C CYS A 55 -2.13 0.98 -9.84
N LYS A 56 -1.22 0.55 -10.71
CA LYS A 56 -1.06 -0.86 -11.10
C LYS A 56 -0.46 -1.77 -10.02
N ILE A 57 -0.13 -1.21 -8.86
CA ILE A 57 0.41 -1.94 -7.72
C ILE A 57 -0.54 -3.12 -7.37
N PRO A 58 -0.08 -4.38 -7.46
CA PRO A 58 -0.87 -5.54 -7.07
C PRO A 58 -1.29 -5.42 -5.61
N LEU A 59 -2.47 -5.93 -5.25
CA LEU A 59 -2.87 -6.02 -3.84
C LEU A 59 -2.40 -7.37 -3.26
N PRO A 60 -2.20 -7.48 -1.94
CA PRO A 60 -1.79 -8.75 -1.35
C PRO A 60 -2.90 -9.78 -1.55
N MET A 61 -2.54 -10.89 -2.19
CA MET A 61 -3.45 -11.98 -2.54
C MET A 61 -2.94 -13.34 -2.11
N LYS A 62 -1.61 -13.53 -2.07
CA LYS A 62 -1.03 -14.80 -1.69
C LYS A 62 -1.09 -15.02 -0.18
N GLU A 63 -1.51 -16.23 0.17
CA GLU A 63 -1.58 -16.69 1.55
C GLU A 63 -0.18 -17.03 2.10
N ALA A 64 -0.12 -17.22 3.41
CA ALA A 64 1.12 -17.61 4.07
C ALA A 64 1.58 -19.00 3.57
N GLU A 65 2.83 -19.08 3.15
CA GLU A 65 3.52 -20.35 2.94
C GLU A 65 4.21 -20.82 4.22
N GLU A 66 4.70 -22.07 4.24
CA GLU A 66 5.38 -22.67 5.42
C GLU A 66 6.57 -21.85 5.92
N GLN A 67 7.25 -21.12 5.03
CA GLN A 67 8.45 -20.36 5.35
C GLN A 67 8.35 -18.90 4.87
N GLY A 68 8.10 -17.99 5.80
CA GLY A 68 8.05 -16.56 5.52
C GLY A 68 7.53 -15.75 6.70
N PHE A 69 7.25 -14.48 6.46
CA PHE A 69 6.60 -13.62 7.43
C PHE A 69 5.82 -12.51 6.73
N TYR A 70 4.80 -11.99 7.40
CA TYR A 70 4.09 -10.81 6.91
C TYR A 70 4.87 -9.55 7.23
N VAL A 71 4.98 -8.66 6.24
CA VAL A 71 5.52 -7.31 6.38
C VAL A 71 4.37 -6.32 6.28
N PRO A 72 4.11 -5.50 7.32
CA PRO A 72 3.07 -4.48 7.27
C PRO A 72 3.50 -3.34 6.36
N VAL A 73 2.52 -2.76 5.67
CA VAL A 73 2.69 -1.51 4.91
C VAL A 73 2.23 -0.36 5.79
N SER A 74 3.06 0.68 5.88
CA SER A 74 2.72 1.91 6.58
C SER A 74 1.36 2.47 6.12
N PRO A 75 0.51 2.97 7.04
CA PRO A 75 -0.77 3.58 6.69
C PRO A 75 -0.64 4.74 5.68
N SER A 76 0.46 5.51 5.73
CA SER A 76 0.72 6.63 4.82
C SER A 76 1.01 6.20 3.37
N ILE A 77 1.22 4.91 3.14
CA ILE A 77 1.37 4.29 1.82
C ILE A 77 0.11 3.50 1.47
N ALA A 78 -0.36 2.66 2.40
CA ALA A 78 -1.51 1.78 2.19
C ALA A 78 -2.80 2.56 1.90
N PHE A 79 -3.08 3.62 2.67
CA PHE A 79 -4.31 4.39 2.50
C PHE A 79 -4.39 5.08 1.13
N PRO A 80 -3.36 5.82 0.65
CA PRO A 80 -3.35 6.38 -0.71
C PRO A 80 -3.60 5.39 -1.84
N ILE A 81 -2.95 4.21 -1.79
CA ILE A 81 -3.09 3.16 -2.80
C ILE A 81 -4.54 2.67 -2.82
N LEU A 82 -5.08 2.33 -1.65
CA LEU A 82 -6.41 1.78 -1.51
C LEU A 82 -7.49 2.81 -1.83
N LEU A 83 -7.30 4.07 -1.45
CA LEU A 83 -8.18 5.19 -1.79
C LEU A 83 -8.24 5.40 -3.32
N ARG A 84 -7.08 5.46 -3.98
CA ARG A 84 -7.02 5.60 -5.44
C ARG A 84 -7.70 4.44 -6.16
N LYS A 85 -7.42 3.19 -5.76
CA LYS A 85 -8.07 2.01 -6.33
C LYS A 85 -9.59 2.03 -6.14
N ALA A 86 -10.07 2.39 -4.94
CA ALA A 86 -11.49 2.52 -4.66
C ALA A 86 -12.15 3.60 -5.53
N ARG A 87 -11.52 4.78 -5.64
CA ARG A 87 -12.00 5.87 -6.51
C ARG A 87 -12.09 5.41 -7.96
N LEU A 88 -11.01 4.84 -8.50
CA LEU A 88 -10.95 4.38 -9.89
C LEU A 88 -12.00 3.29 -10.18
N LYS A 89 -12.25 2.38 -9.23
CA LYS A 89 -13.29 1.35 -9.35
C LYS A 89 -14.70 1.92 -9.46
N LEU A 90 -14.95 3.09 -8.88
CA LEU A 90 -16.22 3.82 -9.02
C LEU A 90 -16.26 4.74 -10.25
N GLY A 91 -15.22 4.74 -11.09
CA GLY A 91 -15.13 5.60 -12.27
C GLY A 91 -14.95 7.09 -11.95
N LEU A 92 -14.59 7.44 -10.72
CA LEU A 92 -14.49 8.83 -10.28
C LEU A 92 -13.12 9.42 -10.59
N THR A 93 -13.09 10.66 -11.03
CA THR A 93 -11.88 11.48 -11.20
C THR A 93 -11.48 12.16 -9.89
N GLN A 94 -10.23 12.63 -9.81
CA GLN A 94 -9.77 13.44 -8.67
C GLN A 94 -10.55 14.75 -8.53
N GLN A 95 -10.98 15.34 -9.65
CA GLN A 95 -11.78 16.56 -9.68
C GLN A 95 -13.19 16.33 -9.11
N GLU A 96 -13.86 15.25 -9.51
CA GLU A 96 -15.17 14.89 -8.96
C GLU A 96 -15.11 14.62 -7.47
N MET A 97 -14.08 13.91 -7.00
CA MET A 97 -13.89 13.69 -5.56
C MET A 97 -13.64 15.00 -4.81
N ALA A 98 -12.79 15.88 -5.34
CA ALA A 98 -12.55 17.19 -4.73
C ALA A 98 -13.86 17.99 -4.60
N HIS A 99 -14.69 18.00 -5.64
CA HIS A 99 -15.99 18.65 -5.64
C HIS A 99 -16.96 18.03 -4.63
N LYS A 100 -17.12 16.70 -4.63
CA LYS A 100 -18.00 15.98 -3.69
C LYS A 100 -17.59 16.15 -2.22
N LEU A 101 -16.29 16.30 -1.96
CA LEU A 101 -15.75 16.55 -0.62
C LEU A 101 -15.82 18.02 -0.19
N GLY A 102 -16.19 18.94 -1.10
CA GLY A 102 -16.19 20.38 -0.84
C GLY A 102 -14.77 20.96 -0.67
N LEU A 103 -13.77 20.39 -1.34
CA LEU A 103 -12.39 20.86 -1.27
C LEU A 103 -12.17 22.06 -2.19
N LYS A 104 -11.35 23.01 -1.76
CA LYS A 104 -11.06 24.25 -2.50
C LYS A 104 -10.26 24.04 -3.80
N SER A 105 -9.60 22.89 -3.97
CA SER A 105 -8.82 22.59 -5.17
C SER A 105 -8.62 21.09 -5.36
N VAL A 106 -8.37 20.67 -6.61
CA VAL A 106 -8.02 19.28 -6.94
C VAL A 106 -6.73 18.85 -6.24
N GLY A 107 -5.74 19.75 -6.12
CA GLY A 107 -4.49 19.47 -5.40
C GLY A 107 -4.71 19.13 -3.92
N ALA A 108 -5.78 19.62 -3.29
CA ALA A 108 -6.13 19.22 -1.94
C ALA A 108 -6.57 17.75 -1.85
N TYR A 109 -7.30 17.27 -2.86
CA TYR A 109 -7.64 15.85 -2.96
C TYR A 109 -6.42 15.01 -3.34
N GLN A 110 -5.58 15.48 -4.26
CA GLN A 110 -4.41 14.76 -4.73
C GLN A 110 -3.48 14.34 -3.59
N ARG A 111 -3.28 15.20 -2.59
CA ARG A 111 -2.48 14.87 -1.38
C ARG A 111 -3.00 13.66 -0.60
N LEU A 112 -4.30 13.37 -0.66
CA LEU A 112 -4.90 12.20 -0.02
C LEU A 112 -4.50 10.90 -0.74
N GLU A 113 -4.18 10.99 -2.02
CA GLU A 113 -3.66 9.91 -2.86
C GLU A 113 -2.16 10.07 -3.15
N THR A 114 -1.41 10.81 -2.34
CA THR A 114 0.04 10.89 -2.48
C THR A 114 0.68 10.02 -1.40
N LEU A 115 1.58 9.11 -1.79
CA LEU A 115 2.32 8.27 -0.85
C LEU A 115 3.08 9.14 0.15
N PHE A 116 3.19 8.66 1.39
CA PHE A 116 3.90 9.30 2.51
C PHE A 116 3.31 10.64 2.99
N GLN A 117 2.56 11.37 2.16
CA GLN A 117 1.99 12.69 2.47
C GLN A 117 0.54 12.61 2.98
N SER A 118 -0.16 11.52 2.71
CA SER A 118 -1.58 11.41 3.06
C SER A 118 -1.78 11.31 4.57
N ASN A 119 -2.44 12.32 5.11
CA ASN A 119 -2.79 12.43 6.53
C ASN A 119 -4.17 13.11 6.67
N PRO A 120 -5.26 12.43 6.29
CA PRO A 120 -6.60 13.00 6.36
C PRO A 120 -7.05 13.18 7.82
N ARG A 121 -7.75 14.29 8.08
CA ARG A 121 -8.47 14.50 9.35
C ARG A 121 -9.69 13.56 9.42
N LEU A 122 -10.17 13.30 10.64
CA LEU A 122 -11.34 12.44 10.88
C LEU A 122 -12.60 12.89 10.12
N ASP A 123 -12.84 14.20 10.00
CA ASP A 123 -13.95 14.75 9.23
C ASP A 123 -13.83 14.42 7.73
N THR A 124 -12.61 14.41 7.22
CA THR A 124 -12.28 14.06 5.83
C THR A 124 -12.49 12.56 5.61
N ILE A 125 -12.02 11.71 6.54
CA ILE A 125 -12.26 10.26 6.54
C ILE A 125 -13.77 9.96 6.50
N TYR A 126 -14.55 10.63 7.34
CA TYR A 126 -16.00 10.50 7.36
C TYR A 126 -16.64 10.89 6.03
N LYS A 127 -16.28 12.04 5.44
CA LYS A 127 -16.82 12.45 4.13
C LYS A 127 -16.42 11.51 2.99
N ILE A 128 -15.20 10.96 3.03
CA ILE A 128 -14.77 9.96 2.05
C ILE A 128 -15.61 8.69 2.21
N SER A 129 -15.90 8.27 3.44
CA SER A 129 -16.69 7.07 3.69
C SER A 129 -18.13 7.19 3.19
N THR A 130 -18.75 8.37 3.29
CA THR A 130 -20.11 8.59 2.75
C THR A 130 -20.16 8.55 1.23
N ILE A 131 -19.07 8.93 0.54
CA ILE A 131 -18.99 8.92 -0.93
C ILE A 131 -18.63 7.51 -1.44
N LEU A 132 -17.67 6.84 -0.82
CA LEU A 132 -17.12 5.56 -1.29
C LEU A 132 -17.87 4.34 -0.74
N GLY A 133 -18.68 4.50 0.31
CA GLY A 133 -19.52 3.45 0.88
C GLY A 133 -18.74 2.18 1.22
N GLU A 134 -19.21 1.04 0.70
CA GLU A 134 -18.58 -0.27 0.90
C GLU A 134 -17.10 -0.32 0.49
N GLN A 135 -16.71 0.46 -0.53
CA GLN A 135 -15.30 0.52 -0.93
C GLN A 135 -14.45 1.10 0.20
N PHE A 136 -14.96 2.07 0.96
CA PHE A 136 -14.24 2.61 2.11
C PHE A 136 -14.10 1.61 3.26
N THR A 137 -15.15 0.85 3.54
CA THR A 137 -15.08 -0.23 4.54
C THR A 137 -14.00 -1.26 4.16
N ALA A 138 -13.85 -1.57 2.87
CA ALA A 138 -12.78 -2.44 2.39
C ALA A 138 -11.38 -1.83 2.58
N ILE A 139 -11.23 -0.50 2.47
CA ILE A 139 -9.98 0.20 2.80
C ILE A 139 -9.65 -0.01 4.28
N LEU A 140 -10.58 0.30 5.19
CA LEU A 140 -10.32 0.22 6.64
C LEU A 140 -9.92 -1.20 7.07
N LYS A 141 -10.62 -2.22 6.58
CA LYS A 141 -10.28 -3.63 6.85
C LYS A 141 -8.88 -4.03 6.37
N LYS A 142 -8.36 -3.34 5.35
CA LYS A 142 -7.03 -3.61 4.79
C LYS A 142 -5.97 -2.70 5.36
N VAL A 143 -6.27 -1.57 6.00
CA VAL A 143 -5.27 -0.67 6.61
C VAL A 143 -5.01 -1.04 8.07
N ALA A 144 -6.07 -1.40 8.81
CA ALA A 144 -5.98 -1.98 10.17
C ALA A 144 -5.23 -3.33 10.15
#